data_AF-A0A7C4BGW5-F1
#
_entry.id   AF-A0A7C4BGW5-F1
#
_cell.length_a   1.000
_cell.length_b   1.000
_cell.length_c   1.000
_cell.angle_alpha   90.00
_cell.angle_beta   90.00
_cell.angle_gamma   90.00
#
_symmetry.space_group_name_H-M   'P 1'
#
loop_
_entity.id
_entity.type
_entity.pdbx_description
1 polymer ?
#
loop_
_entity_poly.entity_id
_entity_poly.type
_entity_poly.pdbx_seq_one_letter_code
_entity_poly.pdbx_strand_id
1 'polypeptide(L)'
;EGGGPSDAVVLKPLPDRWEGIAVGCGINPWYGREDPHAMAGCCIEEAVRNVVAVGADPCRIAILDNFCWGNVRDEKELGGLVRCVLGCRDAALAYGVPFISGKDSLNNFFVDETGSVVSIPGTLLISAVGIVPDIRRIVSSDLKRAGNPVYLLGNTRNELGGSQVCRMLQVSGGQVPVIRPGETRVLLKKLHAAIRRGLVASCHDCSEGGLFVAISEMVVGGGWGAEVHLDGIAREECQPAVLLFSESQGRFVVEVEESAREPFERLMRGAECVLLGRVVPEPVLRVWHRGTAVLEISRKELDEAWREALPW
;
A
#
# COMPACT_ATOMS: atom_id res chain seq x y z
N GLU A 1 -1.68 18.25 -13.53
CA GLU A 1 -1.18 18.05 -12.16
C GLU A 1 -2.30 17.35 -11.40
N GLY A 2 -2.03 16.17 -10.85
CA GLY A 2 -3.00 15.42 -10.05
C GLY A 2 -3.01 15.97 -8.61
N GLY A 3 -4.19 16.06 -8.00
CA GLY A 3 -4.36 16.65 -6.66
C GLY A 3 -4.20 15.68 -5.49
N GLY A 4 -3.88 14.41 -5.76
CA GLY A 4 -3.85 13.31 -4.80
C GLY A 4 -2.42 12.79 -4.54
N PRO A 5 -2.25 11.91 -3.53
CA PRO A 5 -0.96 11.36 -3.16
C PRO A 5 -0.39 10.43 -4.22
N SER A 6 0.92 10.22 -4.21
CA SER A 6 1.60 9.26 -5.07
C SER A 6 2.39 8.27 -4.22
N ASP A 7 2.40 7.00 -4.63
CA ASP A 7 3.04 5.91 -3.87
C ASP A 7 4.55 6.10 -3.69
N ALA A 8 5.22 6.69 -4.68
CA ALA A 8 6.66 6.90 -4.66
C ALA A 8 7.08 8.08 -5.54
N VAL A 9 8.19 8.73 -5.19
CA VAL A 9 8.82 9.73 -6.06
C VAL A 9 9.70 9.05 -7.10
N VAL A 10 9.66 9.51 -8.36
CA VAL A 10 10.58 9.06 -9.41
C VAL A 10 11.51 10.19 -9.82
N LEU A 11 12.82 9.96 -9.64
CA LEU A 11 13.89 10.90 -9.97
C LEU A 11 14.55 10.52 -11.29
N LYS A 12 14.88 11.51 -12.12
CA LYS A 12 15.72 11.36 -13.32
C LYS A 12 17.13 11.90 -13.03
N PRO A 13 18.06 11.07 -12.53
CA PRO A 13 19.38 11.54 -12.14
C PRO A 13 20.28 11.90 -13.33
N LEU A 14 20.04 11.32 -14.50
CA LEU A 14 20.88 11.48 -15.70
C LEU A 14 20.11 12.23 -16.80
N PRO A 15 20.56 13.42 -17.24
CA PRO A 15 19.82 14.23 -18.23
C PRO A 15 19.64 13.57 -19.60
N ASP A 16 20.58 12.73 -20.01
CA ASP A 16 20.68 12.10 -21.33
C ASP A 16 20.11 10.67 -21.38
N ARG A 17 19.64 10.13 -20.25
CA ARG A 17 19.06 8.78 -20.14
C ARG A 17 17.65 8.81 -19.58
N TRP A 18 16.86 7.81 -19.93
CA TRP A 18 15.48 7.67 -19.44
C TRP A 18 15.36 6.76 -18.22
N GLU A 19 16.45 6.15 -17.76
CA GLU A 19 16.43 5.44 -16.49
C GLU A 19 16.25 6.41 -15.32
N GLY A 20 15.43 6.00 -14.36
CA GLY A 20 15.16 6.76 -13.14
C GLY A 20 15.32 5.92 -11.89
N ILE A 21 15.14 6.59 -10.76
CA ILE A 21 15.17 5.99 -9.42
C ILE A 21 13.84 6.30 -8.75
N ALA A 22 13.10 5.25 -8.38
CA ALA A 22 11.93 5.37 -7.52
C ALA A 22 12.35 5.29 -6.05
N VAL A 23 11.79 6.16 -5.21
CA VAL A 23 11.97 6.11 -3.76
C VAL A 23 10.59 6.10 -3.11
N GLY A 24 10.33 5.08 -2.30
CA GLY A 24 9.10 4.91 -1.54
C GLY A 24 9.42 4.39 -0.14
N CYS A 25 8.42 4.34 0.74
CA CYS A 25 8.59 3.84 2.09
C CYS A 25 7.40 2.99 2.54
N GLY A 26 7.57 2.33 3.69
CA GLY A 26 6.49 1.67 4.43
C GLY A 26 6.72 1.79 5.93
N ILE A 27 5.66 2.05 6.69
CA ILE A 27 5.74 2.36 8.12
C ILE A 27 4.43 2.05 8.87
N ASN A 28 4.40 0.94 9.61
CA ASN A 28 3.18 0.44 10.26
C ASN A 28 3.31 0.22 11.78
N PRO A 29 3.59 1.26 12.60
CA PRO A 29 3.88 1.09 14.03
C PRO A 29 2.73 0.44 14.82
N TRP A 30 1.49 0.52 14.33
CA TRP A 30 0.31 -0.04 14.99
C TRP A 30 0.23 -1.55 14.85
N TYR A 31 0.72 -2.13 13.76
CA TYR A 31 0.88 -3.58 13.63
C TYR A 31 1.90 -4.07 14.65
N GLY A 32 2.97 -3.29 14.89
CA GLY A 32 4.03 -3.64 15.82
C GLY A 32 3.62 -3.68 17.29
N ARG A 33 2.51 -3.04 17.67
CA ARG A 33 1.94 -3.19 19.01
C ARG A 33 1.40 -4.59 19.27
N GLU A 34 0.95 -5.27 18.22
CA GLU A 34 0.35 -6.60 18.28
C GLU A 34 1.36 -7.67 17.86
N ASP A 35 2.03 -7.49 16.71
CA ASP A 35 3.08 -8.38 16.21
C ASP A 35 4.22 -7.62 15.49
N PRO A 36 5.35 -7.37 16.16
CA PRO A 36 6.52 -6.73 15.57
C PRO A 36 7.13 -7.48 14.37
N HIS A 37 6.99 -8.81 14.31
CA HIS A 37 7.52 -9.59 13.18
C HIS A 37 6.66 -9.37 11.93
N ALA A 38 5.33 -9.43 12.08
CA ALA A 38 4.40 -9.12 11.01
C ALA A 38 4.55 -7.67 10.52
N MET A 39 4.65 -6.70 11.45
CA MET A 39 4.93 -5.30 11.12
C MET A 39 6.15 -5.16 10.21
N ALA A 40 7.27 -5.80 10.55
CA ALA A 40 8.49 -5.70 9.76
C ALA A 40 8.29 -6.22 8.33
N GLY A 41 7.57 -7.34 8.18
CA GLY A 41 7.17 -7.85 6.88
C GLY A 41 6.33 -6.86 6.09
N CYS A 42 5.29 -6.28 6.70
CA CYS A 42 4.41 -5.31 6.06
C CYS A 42 5.16 -4.04 5.63
N CYS A 43 6.01 -3.45 6.49
CA CYS A 43 6.80 -2.26 6.13
C CYS A 43 7.71 -2.52 4.91
N ILE A 44 8.34 -3.71 4.82
CA ILE A 44 9.18 -4.06 3.67
C ILE A 44 8.32 -4.25 2.41
N GLU A 45 7.20 -4.97 2.53
CA GLU A 45 6.32 -5.24 1.40
C GLU A 45 5.70 -3.96 0.84
N GLU A 46 5.20 -3.07 1.69
CA GLU A 46 4.64 -1.78 1.33
C GLU A 46 5.69 -0.89 0.64
N ALA A 47 6.91 -0.78 1.19
CA ALA A 47 7.97 0.00 0.55
C ALA A 47 8.31 -0.53 -0.87
N VAL A 48 8.38 -1.85 -1.04
CA VAL A 48 8.60 -2.51 -2.33
C VAL A 48 7.42 -2.27 -3.28
N ARG A 49 6.21 -2.42 -2.77
CA ARG A 49 4.96 -2.24 -3.51
C ARG A 49 4.82 -0.81 -4.00
N ASN A 50 5.12 0.19 -3.18
CA ASN A 50 5.08 1.61 -3.52
C ASN A 50 6.00 1.96 -4.70
N VAL A 51 7.26 1.50 -4.70
CA VAL A 51 8.16 1.77 -5.84
C VAL A 51 7.75 1.00 -7.10
N VAL A 52 7.13 -0.18 -6.98
CA VAL A 52 6.64 -0.96 -8.12
C VAL A 52 5.37 -0.35 -8.72
N ALA A 53 4.49 0.24 -7.91
CA ALA A 53 3.26 0.93 -8.35
C ALA A 53 3.58 2.03 -9.37
N VAL A 54 4.69 2.76 -9.17
CA VAL A 54 5.17 3.79 -10.12
C VAL A 54 6.06 3.25 -11.24
N GLY A 55 6.34 1.94 -11.28
CA GLY A 55 7.00 1.27 -12.39
C GLY A 55 8.46 0.84 -12.17
N ALA A 56 8.97 0.85 -10.93
CA ALA A 56 10.28 0.26 -10.65
C ALA A 56 10.31 -1.24 -10.98
N ASP A 57 11.47 -1.75 -11.37
CA ASP A 57 11.70 -3.18 -11.59
C ASP A 57 11.80 -3.89 -10.23
N PRO A 58 10.89 -4.83 -9.90
CA PRO A 58 10.92 -5.54 -8.62
C PRO A 58 12.18 -6.40 -8.41
N CYS A 59 12.96 -6.66 -9.45
CA CYS A 59 14.24 -7.37 -9.35
C CYS A 59 15.44 -6.42 -9.09
N ARG A 60 15.21 -5.10 -9.09
CA ARG A 60 16.24 -4.07 -8.93
C ARG A 60 15.87 -3.08 -7.83
N ILE A 61 15.45 -3.61 -6.69
CA ILE A 61 15.11 -2.86 -5.48
C ILE A 61 16.13 -3.19 -4.39
N ALA A 62 16.59 -2.17 -3.69
CA ALA A 62 17.31 -2.28 -2.43
C ALA A 62 16.55 -1.50 -1.35
N ILE A 63 16.72 -1.90 -0.09
CA ILE A 63 16.01 -1.31 1.04
C ILE A 63 16.96 -0.77 2.11
N LEU A 64 16.44 0.13 2.94
CA LEU A 64 17.11 0.70 4.09
C LEU A 64 16.17 0.66 5.29
N ASP A 65 16.70 0.42 6.49
CA ASP A 65 15.94 0.43 7.73
C ASP A 65 16.23 1.66 8.60
N ASN A 66 15.20 2.16 9.27
CA ASN A 66 15.35 3.08 10.39
C ASN A 66 14.51 2.56 11.56
N PHE A 67 15.20 2.09 12.60
CA PHE A 67 14.58 1.62 13.83
C PHE A 67 14.46 2.77 14.84
N CYS A 68 13.25 3.02 15.33
CA CYS A 68 13.00 3.86 16.49
C CYS A 68 12.32 3.01 17.57
N TRP A 69 13.03 2.79 18.68
CA TRP A 69 12.55 1.97 19.79
C TRP A 69 12.66 2.70 21.12
N GLY A 70 11.85 2.27 22.09
CA GLY A 70 11.76 2.86 23.42
C GLY A 70 12.91 2.44 24.35
N ASN A 71 12.60 1.96 25.54
CA ASN A 71 13.58 1.53 26.52
C ASN A 71 14.03 0.09 26.28
N VAL A 72 15.08 -0.13 25.50
CA VAL A 72 15.62 -1.47 25.20
C VAL A 72 16.29 -2.18 26.40
N ARG A 73 16.29 -1.56 27.59
CA ARG A 73 16.66 -2.25 28.84
C ARG A 73 15.48 -3.01 29.45
N ASP A 74 14.25 -2.68 29.07
CA ASP A 74 13.08 -3.48 29.38
C ASP A 74 13.05 -4.72 28.48
N GLU A 75 12.91 -5.91 29.09
CA GLU A 75 12.99 -7.19 28.36
C GLU A 75 11.87 -7.36 27.33
N LYS A 76 10.68 -6.80 27.60
CA LYS A 76 9.54 -6.89 26.69
C LYS A 76 9.77 -6.01 25.47
N GLU A 77 10.24 -4.78 25.67
CA GLU A 77 10.59 -3.88 24.56
C GLU A 77 11.75 -4.46 23.74
N LEU A 78 12.81 -4.96 24.38
CA LEU A 78 13.91 -5.63 23.68
C LEU A 78 13.43 -6.86 22.90
N GLY A 79 12.54 -7.67 23.47
CA GLY A 79 11.93 -8.81 22.79
C GLY A 79 11.15 -8.39 21.53
N GLY A 80 10.44 -7.26 21.58
CA GLY A 80 9.76 -6.69 20.42
C GLY A 80 10.73 -6.27 19.32
N LEU A 81 11.85 -5.64 19.68
CA LEU A 81 12.91 -5.27 18.74
C LEU A 81 13.50 -6.52 18.06
N VAL A 82 13.81 -7.57 18.83
CA VAL A 82 14.33 -8.84 18.29
C VAL A 82 13.33 -9.46 17.31
N ARG A 83 12.04 -9.49 17.65
CA ARG A 83 10.97 -9.97 16.75
C ARG A 83 10.91 -9.18 15.45
N CYS A 84 11.04 -7.85 15.53
CA CYS A 84 11.07 -6.95 14.37
C CYS A 84 12.26 -7.26 13.45
N VAL A 85 13.47 -7.39 14.01
CA VAL A 85 14.70 -7.73 13.25
C VAL A 85 14.57 -9.09 12.55
N LEU A 86 13.98 -10.09 13.22
CA LEU A 86 13.71 -11.39 12.60
C LEU A 86 12.72 -11.28 11.44
N GLY A 87 11.68 -10.45 11.58
CA GLY A 87 10.73 -10.16 10.49
C GLY A 87 11.41 -9.48 9.30
N CYS A 88 12.31 -8.53 9.56
CA CYS A 88 13.13 -7.90 8.51
C CYS A 88 13.95 -8.93 7.74
N ARG A 89 14.65 -9.82 8.45
CA ARG A 89 15.44 -10.90 7.82
C ARG A 89 14.55 -11.78 6.93
N ASP A 90 13.44 -12.27 7.47
CA ASP A 90 12.58 -13.24 6.78
C ASP A 90 11.94 -12.62 5.53
N ALA A 91 11.42 -11.40 5.64
CA ALA A 91 10.82 -10.69 4.52
C ALA A 91 11.85 -10.29 3.45
N ALA A 92 13.02 -9.76 3.85
CA ALA A 92 14.09 -9.40 2.91
C ALA A 92 14.57 -10.60 2.09
N LEU A 93 14.76 -11.77 2.74
CA LEU A 93 15.10 -13.02 2.07
C LEU A 93 13.97 -13.50 1.14
N ALA A 94 12.72 -13.43 1.59
CA ALA A 94 11.60 -13.92 0.82
C ALA A 94 11.34 -13.08 -0.45
N TYR A 95 11.45 -11.75 -0.36
CA TYR A 95 11.31 -10.84 -1.49
C TYR A 95 12.58 -10.73 -2.35
N GLY A 96 13.75 -11.05 -1.78
CA GLY A 96 15.04 -10.92 -2.44
C GLY A 96 15.52 -9.48 -2.54
N VAL A 97 15.26 -8.68 -1.50
CA VAL A 97 15.60 -7.25 -1.43
C VAL A 97 16.68 -7.03 -0.36
N PRO A 98 17.90 -6.59 -0.72
CA PRO A 98 18.98 -6.42 0.24
C PRO A 98 18.86 -5.11 1.02
N PHE A 99 19.22 -5.15 2.31
CA PHE A 99 19.52 -3.95 3.08
C PHE A 99 20.87 -3.39 2.65
N ILE A 100 20.90 -2.13 2.23
CA ILE A 100 22.14 -1.44 1.78
C ILE A 100 22.63 -0.37 2.74
N SER A 101 21.82 0.01 3.73
CA SER A 101 22.13 0.96 4.78
C SER A 101 21.03 0.88 5.85
N GLY A 102 21.28 1.41 7.04
CA GLY A 102 20.27 1.52 8.08
C GLY A 102 20.72 2.41 9.25
N LYS A 103 19.81 2.66 10.19
CA LYS A 103 20.08 3.39 11.44
C LYS A 103 19.15 2.95 12.57
N ASP A 104 19.65 3.00 13.79
CA ASP A 104 18.85 2.78 15.00
C ASP A 104 18.86 3.98 15.95
N SER A 105 17.74 4.18 16.62
CA SER A 105 17.54 5.06 17.76
C SER A 105 16.80 4.26 18.83
N LEU A 106 17.48 3.90 19.92
CA LEU A 106 17.01 2.89 20.89
C LEU A 106 16.81 3.43 22.31
N ASN A 107 16.68 4.75 22.48
CA ASN A 107 16.42 5.40 23.77
C ASN A 107 15.26 6.40 23.66
N ASN A 108 14.22 6.07 22.90
CA ASN A 108 13.08 6.97 22.69
C ASN A 108 12.02 6.74 23.78
N PHE A 109 12.36 7.12 25.01
CA PHE A 109 11.47 7.11 26.15
C PHE A 109 11.80 8.28 27.08
N PHE A 110 10.85 8.64 27.93
CA PHE A 110 11.09 9.56 29.04
C PHE A 110 10.44 9.04 30.31
N VAL A 111 10.82 9.63 31.45
CA VAL A 111 10.16 9.39 32.74
C VAL A 111 9.29 10.60 33.02
N ASP A 112 7.99 10.38 33.22
CA ASP A 112 7.05 11.45 33.52
C ASP A 112 7.14 11.91 34.98
N GLU A 113 6.35 12.92 35.35
CA GLU A 113 6.31 13.49 36.70
C GLU A 113 5.89 12.49 37.79
N THR A 114 5.25 11.38 37.41
CA THR A 114 4.84 10.30 38.32
C THR A 114 5.93 9.25 38.52
N GLY A 115 7.06 9.36 37.81
CA GLY A 115 8.11 8.35 37.77
C GLY A 115 7.82 7.20 36.80
N SER A 116 6.76 7.30 35.98
CA SER A 116 6.40 6.26 35.00
C SER A 116 7.23 6.41 33.73
N VAL A 117 7.72 5.29 33.21
CA VAL A 117 8.43 5.25 31.91
C VAL A 117 7.40 5.28 30.78
N VAL A 118 7.52 6.28 29.90
CA VAL A 118 6.71 6.44 28.70
C VAL A 118 7.59 6.23 27.49
N SER A 119 7.39 5.11 26.81
CA SER A 119 8.12 4.72 25.59
C SER A 119 7.30 5.03 24.33
N ILE A 120 7.97 5.38 23.24
CA ILE A 120 7.32 5.42 21.91
C ILE A 120 6.87 4.00 21.50
N PRO A 121 5.90 3.87 20.57
CA PRO A 121 5.69 2.62 19.88
C PRO A 121 6.97 2.20 19.15
N GLY A 122 7.30 0.91 19.23
CA GLY A 122 8.34 0.34 18.38
C GLY A 122 8.02 0.61 16.90
N THR A 123 8.87 1.38 16.24
CA THR A 123 8.61 1.92 14.91
C THR A 123 9.74 1.51 13.98
N LEU A 124 9.36 0.91 12.85
CA LEU A 124 10.26 0.59 11.75
C LEU A 124 9.81 1.36 10.51
N LEU A 125 10.69 2.21 10.01
CA LEU A 125 10.56 2.79 8.69
C LEU A 125 11.46 2.01 7.73
N ILE A 126 10.87 1.47 6.66
CA ILE A 126 11.63 0.93 5.54
C ILE A 126 11.57 1.92 4.40
N SER A 127 12.71 2.24 3.81
CA SER A 127 12.79 2.97 2.54
C SER A 127 13.23 2.01 1.44
N ALA A 128 12.55 2.03 0.31
CA ALA A 128 12.92 1.27 -0.88
C ALA A 128 13.46 2.22 -1.94
N VAL A 129 14.54 1.79 -2.60
CA VAL A 129 15.12 2.45 -3.77
C VAL A 129 15.07 1.46 -4.93
N GLY A 130 14.30 1.78 -5.96
CA GLY A 130 14.06 0.91 -7.11
C GLY A 130 14.49 1.55 -8.42
N ILE A 131 15.04 0.76 -9.35
CA ILE A 131 15.38 1.25 -10.69
C ILE A 131 14.12 1.27 -11.57
N VAL A 132 13.81 2.43 -12.15
CA VAL A 132 12.80 2.59 -13.19
C VAL A 132 13.49 2.55 -14.56
N PRO A 133 13.24 1.54 -15.41
CA PRO A 133 13.98 1.40 -16.67
C PRO A 133 13.71 2.53 -17.69
N ASP A 134 12.52 3.14 -17.64
CA ASP A 134 12.14 4.25 -18.50
C ASP A 134 11.09 5.11 -17.80
N ILE A 135 11.49 6.30 -17.35
CA ILE A 135 10.60 7.22 -16.63
C ILE A 135 9.40 7.71 -17.46
N ARG A 136 9.42 7.55 -18.79
CA ARG A 136 8.29 7.92 -19.65
C ARG A 136 7.14 6.91 -19.58
N ARG A 137 7.35 5.78 -18.89
CA ARG A 137 6.37 4.71 -18.69
C ARG A 137 5.85 4.64 -17.26
N ILE A 138 6.24 5.57 -16.39
CA ILE A 138 5.69 5.61 -15.03
C ILE A 138 4.21 5.95 -15.10
N VAL A 139 3.49 5.54 -14.07
CA VAL A 139 2.08 5.86 -13.87
C VAL A 139 1.94 6.55 -12.53
N SER A 140 0.90 7.36 -12.39
CA SER A 140 0.47 7.93 -11.12
C SER A 140 -0.81 7.26 -10.65
N SER A 141 -1.25 7.59 -9.44
CA SER A 141 -2.42 7.02 -8.78
C SER A 141 -3.75 7.57 -9.29
N ASP A 142 -3.79 8.82 -9.76
CA ASP A 142 -5.04 9.48 -10.15
C ASP A 142 -5.73 8.82 -11.36
N LEU A 143 -7.06 8.68 -11.28
CA LEU A 143 -7.86 8.14 -12.38
C LEU A 143 -7.71 8.98 -13.65
N LYS A 144 -7.66 8.33 -14.81
CA LYS A 144 -7.31 8.95 -16.09
C LYS A 144 -8.48 9.16 -17.03
N ARG A 145 -9.40 8.19 -17.16
CA ARG A 145 -10.45 8.28 -18.18
C ARG A 145 -11.71 7.47 -17.85
N ALA A 146 -12.87 8.11 -17.94
CA ALA A 146 -14.16 7.45 -17.87
C ALA A 146 -14.30 6.28 -18.88
N GLY A 147 -14.92 5.19 -18.44
CA GLY A 147 -15.08 3.97 -19.19
C GLY A 147 -13.93 2.97 -19.05
N ASN A 148 -12.77 3.39 -18.55
CA ASN A 148 -11.67 2.47 -18.30
C ASN A 148 -12.04 1.45 -17.19
N PRO A 149 -11.70 0.17 -17.36
CA PRO A 149 -11.87 -0.83 -16.33
C PRO A 149 -10.87 -0.61 -15.18
N VAL A 150 -11.35 -0.83 -13.97
CA VAL A 150 -10.57 -0.79 -12.74
C VAL A 150 -10.48 -2.21 -12.19
N TYR A 151 -9.26 -2.64 -11.87
CA TYR A 151 -8.98 -3.96 -11.31
C TYR A 151 -8.43 -3.83 -9.89
N LEU A 152 -8.80 -4.78 -9.04
CA LEU A 152 -8.05 -5.08 -7.83
C LEU A 152 -7.08 -6.20 -8.13
N LEU A 153 -5.79 -5.94 -7.91
CA LEU A 153 -4.75 -6.95 -7.85
C LEU A 153 -4.54 -7.40 -6.41
N GLY A 154 -4.27 -8.68 -6.20
CA GLY A 154 -4.15 -9.27 -4.86
C GLY A 154 -5.51 -9.71 -4.29
N ASN A 155 -5.51 -10.16 -3.03
CA ASN A 155 -6.68 -10.72 -2.38
C ASN A 155 -6.90 -10.09 -1.00
N THR A 156 -8.14 -9.67 -0.72
CA THR A 156 -8.56 -9.17 0.58
C THR A 156 -8.82 -10.32 1.55
N ARG A 157 -8.41 -10.16 2.80
CA ARG A 157 -8.58 -11.15 3.89
C ARG A 157 -9.13 -10.44 5.12
N ASN A 158 -9.63 -11.19 6.10
CA ASN A 158 -10.04 -10.61 7.38
C ASN A 158 -8.85 -10.23 8.27
N GLU A 159 -8.06 -9.25 7.80
CA GLU A 159 -6.85 -8.73 8.42
C GLU A 159 -7.07 -7.26 8.78
N LEU A 160 -7.86 -7.01 9.84
CA LEU A 160 -8.16 -5.67 10.39
C LEU A 160 -7.35 -5.34 11.66
N GLY A 161 -6.59 -6.30 12.19
CA GLY A 161 -5.84 -6.10 13.43
C GLY A 161 -4.78 -5.01 13.28
N GLY A 162 -4.82 -4.01 14.16
CA GLY A 162 -3.93 -2.85 14.09
C GLY A 162 -4.23 -1.84 12.97
N SER A 163 -5.32 -2.03 12.22
CA SER A 163 -5.71 -1.12 11.13
C SER A 163 -6.11 0.27 11.60
N GLN A 164 -6.04 1.26 10.69
CA GLN A 164 -6.48 2.62 10.99
C GLN A 164 -7.94 2.68 11.41
N VAL A 165 -8.83 1.90 10.76
CA VAL A 165 -10.26 1.89 11.13
C VAL A 165 -10.47 1.35 12.55
N CYS A 166 -9.77 0.27 12.92
CA CYS A 166 -9.83 -0.27 14.27
C CYS A 166 -9.30 0.74 15.29
N ARG A 167 -8.21 1.45 14.97
CA ARG A 167 -7.66 2.51 15.82
C ARG A 167 -8.64 3.67 16.01
N MET A 168 -9.26 4.15 14.93
CA MET A 168 -10.26 5.23 14.98
C MET A 168 -11.48 4.85 15.83
N LEU A 169 -11.94 3.60 15.69
CA LEU A 169 -13.08 3.07 16.44
C LEU A 169 -12.71 2.51 17.82
N GLN A 170 -11.43 2.60 18.21
CA GLN A 170 -10.89 2.05 19.46
C GLN A 170 -11.18 0.55 19.66
N VAL A 171 -11.20 -0.20 18.56
CA VAL A 171 -11.34 -1.66 18.54
C VAL A 171 -9.96 -2.29 18.59
N SER A 172 -9.75 -3.22 19.51
CA SER A 172 -8.50 -3.99 19.65
C SER A 172 -8.67 -5.44 19.22
N GLY A 173 -7.54 -6.12 18.99
CA GLY A 173 -7.50 -7.51 18.54
C GLY A 173 -7.75 -7.67 17.03
N GLY A 174 -8.12 -8.88 16.63
CA GLY A 174 -8.19 -9.27 15.22
C GLY A 174 -6.82 -9.73 14.69
N GLN A 175 -6.80 -10.11 13.42
CA GLN A 175 -5.59 -10.59 12.76
C GLN A 175 -4.82 -9.42 12.14
N VAL A 176 -3.56 -9.24 12.54
CA VAL A 176 -2.64 -8.30 11.89
C VAL A 176 -2.37 -8.77 10.46
N PRO A 177 -2.29 -7.86 9.46
CA PRO A 177 -1.89 -8.24 8.11
C PRO A 177 -0.56 -8.98 8.07
N VAL A 178 -0.45 -9.98 7.19
CA VAL A 178 0.79 -10.73 6.99
C VAL A 178 1.16 -10.81 5.51
N ILE A 179 2.46 -10.80 5.23
CA ILE A 179 2.98 -10.89 3.86
C ILE A 179 2.81 -12.29 3.27
N ARG A 180 2.61 -12.36 1.96
CA ARG A 180 2.54 -13.62 1.19
C ARG A 180 3.46 -13.59 -0.03
N PRO A 181 4.79 -13.67 0.19
CA PRO A 181 5.78 -13.40 -0.86
C PRO A 181 5.65 -14.27 -2.10
N GLY A 182 5.19 -15.52 -1.96
CA GLY A 182 4.95 -16.42 -3.09
C GLY A 182 3.94 -15.87 -4.09
N GLU A 183 2.78 -15.39 -3.61
CA GLU A 183 1.73 -14.78 -4.43
C GLU A 183 2.17 -13.37 -4.89
N THR A 184 2.65 -12.53 -3.95
CA THR A 184 2.96 -11.12 -4.21
C THR A 184 4.10 -10.93 -5.20
N ARG A 185 5.18 -11.72 -5.15
CA ARG A 185 6.32 -11.55 -6.07
C ARG A 185 5.95 -11.80 -7.53
N VAL A 186 5.06 -12.76 -7.77
CA VAL A 186 4.55 -13.04 -9.12
C VAL A 186 3.71 -11.85 -9.60
N LEU A 187 2.88 -11.30 -8.72
CA LEU A 187 2.06 -10.13 -9.01
C LEU A 187 2.90 -8.89 -9.32
N LEU A 188 3.91 -8.56 -8.50
CA LEU A 188 4.81 -7.42 -8.70
C LEU A 188 5.50 -7.47 -10.08
N LYS A 189 5.99 -8.66 -10.49
CA LYS A 189 6.63 -8.85 -11.80
C LYS A 189 5.65 -8.64 -12.96
N LYS A 190 4.41 -9.13 -12.82
CA LYS A 190 3.36 -8.95 -13.82
C LYS A 190 2.90 -7.50 -13.93
N LEU A 191 2.70 -6.82 -12.80
CA LEU A 191 2.35 -5.40 -12.75
C LEU A 191 3.45 -4.54 -13.39
N HIS A 192 4.71 -4.75 -13.01
CA HIS A 192 5.85 -4.08 -13.64
C HIS A 192 5.86 -4.30 -15.17
N ALA A 193 5.65 -5.54 -15.62
CA ALA A 193 5.59 -5.85 -17.05
C ALA A 193 4.39 -5.15 -17.76
N ALA A 194 3.26 -5.00 -17.08
CA ALA A 194 2.08 -4.30 -17.60
C ALA A 194 2.35 -2.80 -17.77
N ILE A 195 2.92 -2.16 -16.74
CA ILE A 195 3.34 -0.75 -16.75
C ILE A 195 4.37 -0.51 -17.87
N ARG A 196 5.40 -1.36 -17.97
CA ARG A 196 6.43 -1.28 -19.02
C ARG A 196 5.88 -1.37 -20.44
N ARG A 197 4.80 -2.14 -20.63
CA ARG A 197 4.10 -2.29 -21.91
C ARG A 197 3.09 -1.17 -22.19
N GLY A 198 2.88 -0.25 -21.25
CA GLY A 198 1.90 0.82 -21.36
C GLY A 198 0.45 0.32 -21.31
N LEU A 199 0.19 -0.78 -20.60
CA LEU A 199 -1.16 -1.33 -20.44
C LEU A 199 -1.92 -0.70 -19.26
N VAL A 200 -1.19 -0.07 -18.35
CA VAL A 200 -1.74 0.52 -17.11
C VAL A 200 -1.83 2.02 -17.30
N ALA A 201 -3.00 2.60 -17.02
CA ALA A 201 -3.25 4.04 -17.08
C ALA A 201 -2.92 4.71 -15.74
N SER A 202 -3.32 4.09 -14.64
CA SER A 202 -3.00 4.50 -13.27
C SER A 202 -2.86 3.28 -12.36
N CYS A 203 -2.08 3.42 -11.30
CA CYS A 203 -1.88 2.38 -10.30
C CYS A 203 -1.69 3.01 -8.93
N HIS A 204 -2.31 2.44 -7.93
CA HIS A 204 -2.14 2.83 -6.54
C HIS A 204 -2.16 1.59 -5.64
N ASP A 205 -1.34 1.57 -4.60
CA ASP A 205 -1.31 0.49 -3.62
C ASP A 205 -2.53 0.53 -2.67
N CYS A 206 -2.75 -0.55 -1.91
CA CYS A 206 -3.71 -0.55 -0.80
C CYS A 206 -2.97 -0.75 0.52
N SER A 207 -2.74 0.35 1.22
CA SER A 207 -2.01 0.45 2.48
C SER A 207 -3.01 0.77 3.62
N GLU A 208 -2.72 1.78 4.44
CA GLU A 208 -3.58 2.22 5.54
C GLU A 208 -4.99 2.63 5.08
N GLY A 209 -6.01 2.17 5.81
CA GLY A 209 -7.41 2.38 5.44
C GLY A 209 -7.91 1.51 4.27
N GLY A 210 -7.04 0.71 3.68
CA GLY A 210 -7.40 -0.38 2.78
C GLY A 210 -7.89 0.07 1.40
N LEU A 211 -8.78 -0.74 0.82
CA LEU A 211 -9.29 -0.53 -0.53
C LEU A 211 -10.06 0.79 -0.66
N PHE A 212 -10.82 1.14 0.39
CA PHE A 212 -11.64 2.35 0.38
C PHE A 212 -10.78 3.62 0.23
N VAL A 213 -9.73 3.74 1.05
CA VAL A 213 -8.84 4.90 1.00
C VAL A 213 -8.10 4.96 -0.32
N ALA A 214 -7.54 3.84 -0.78
CA ALA A 214 -6.84 3.78 -2.07
C ALA A 214 -7.72 4.30 -3.22
N ILE A 215 -8.95 3.78 -3.41
CA ILE A 215 -9.82 4.25 -4.50
C ILE A 215 -10.22 5.72 -4.29
N SER A 216 -10.45 6.13 -3.05
CA SER A 216 -10.80 7.52 -2.74
C SER A 216 -9.68 8.47 -3.14
N GLU A 217 -8.42 8.13 -2.87
CA GLU A 217 -7.24 8.91 -3.25
C GLU A 217 -7.07 8.97 -4.78
N MET A 218 -7.33 7.86 -5.49
CA MET A 218 -7.36 7.87 -6.97
C MET A 218 -8.46 8.79 -7.53
N VAL A 219 -9.64 8.81 -6.92
CA VAL A 219 -10.78 9.67 -7.29
C VAL A 219 -10.49 11.14 -7.00
N VAL A 220 -9.94 11.45 -5.82
CA VAL A 220 -9.58 12.82 -5.40
C VAL A 220 -8.49 13.39 -6.31
N GLY A 221 -7.45 12.59 -6.59
CA GLY A 221 -6.33 13.00 -7.42
C GLY A 221 -6.71 13.24 -8.88
N GLY A 222 -7.74 12.54 -9.38
CA GLY A 222 -8.28 12.68 -10.72
C GLY A 222 -9.46 13.66 -10.82
N GLY A 223 -10.00 13.81 -12.04
CA GLY A 223 -11.24 14.55 -12.30
C GLY A 223 -12.47 13.65 -12.46
N TRP A 224 -12.34 12.37 -12.12
CA TRP A 224 -13.30 11.31 -12.44
C TRP A 224 -13.80 10.60 -11.19
N GLY A 225 -14.95 9.93 -11.29
CA GLY A 225 -15.42 9.02 -10.26
C GLY A 225 -15.11 7.57 -10.56
N ALA A 226 -15.52 6.68 -9.67
CA ALA A 226 -15.43 5.24 -9.87
C ALA A 226 -16.72 4.54 -9.40
N GLU A 227 -17.14 3.52 -10.14
CA GLU A 227 -18.14 2.56 -9.69
C GLU A 227 -17.45 1.22 -9.51
N VAL A 228 -17.50 0.69 -8.28
CA VAL A 228 -16.80 -0.54 -7.90
C VAL A 228 -17.71 -1.55 -7.19
N HIS A 229 -17.39 -2.82 -7.33
CA HIS A 229 -18.12 -3.96 -6.80
C HIS A 229 -17.20 -4.79 -5.90
N LEU A 230 -17.59 -5.01 -4.65
CA LEU A 230 -16.78 -5.76 -3.68
C LEU A 230 -16.87 -7.29 -3.88
N ASP A 231 -17.63 -7.75 -4.86
CA ASP A 231 -17.86 -9.17 -5.11
C ASP A 231 -16.58 -9.84 -5.66
N GLY A 232 -16.18 -10.96 -5.03
CA GLY A 232 -15.05 -11.77 -5.49
C GLY A 232 -13.65 -11.24 -5.14
N ILE A 233 -13.54 -10.11 -4.43
CA ILE A 233 -12.23 -9.54 -4.04
C ILE A 233 -11.55 -10.29 -2.87
N ALA A 234 -12.28 -11.20 -2.23
CA ALA A 234 -11.82 -12.06 -1.15
C ALA A 234 -12.18 -13.52 -1.46
N ARG A 235 -11.27 -14.46 -1.13
CA ARG A 235 -11.53 -15.91 -1.23
C ARG A 235 -12.54 -16.42 -0.20
N GLU A 236 -12.66 -15.73 0.93
CA GLU A 236 -13.59 -16.05 2.01
C GLU A 236 -14.74 -15.04 2.06
N GLU A 237 -15.90 -15.45 2.56
CA GLU A 237 -17.01 -14.52 2.76
C GLU A 237 -16.66 -13.52 3.87
N CYS A 238 -16.65 -12.24 3.52
CA CYS A 238 -16.32 -11.13 4.40
C CYS A 238 -17.46 -10.12 4.43
N GLN A 239 -17.60 -9.43 5.57
CA GLN A 239 -18.48 -8.27 5.68
C GLN A 239 -17.96 -7.11 4.82
N PRO A 240 -18.82 -6.23 4.28
CA PRO A 240 -18.38 -5.06 3.49
C PRO A 240 -17.32 -4.21 4.18
N ALA A 241 -17.41 -4.03 5.50
CA ALA A 241 -16.42 -3.30 6.28
C ALA A 241 -15.01 -3.93 6.18
N VAL A 242 -14.90 -5.26 6.22
CA VAL A 242 -13.62 -5.96 6.05
C VAL A 242 -13.12 -5.79 4.61
N LEU A 243 -14.02 -5.94 3.63
CA LEU A 243 -13.69 -5.81 2.21
C LEU A 243 -13.15 -4.41 1.85
N LEU A 244 -13.68 -3.37 2.50
CA LEU A 244 -13.28 -1.98 2.28
C LEU A 244 -12.03 -1.60 3.07
N PHE A 245 -11.95 -1.96 4.35
CA PHE A 245 -10.99 -1.39 5.29
C PHE A 245 -9.89 -2.35 5.77
N SER A 246 -9.91 -3.63 5.37
CA SER A 246 -8.75 -4.49 5.64
C SER A 246 -7.52 -3.90 4.95
N GLU A 247 -6.39 -3.95 5.65
CA GLU A 247 -5.08 -3.49 5.19
C GLU A 247 -4.21 -4.69 4.73
N SER A 248 -4.88 -5.71 4.17
CA SER A 248 -4.24 -6.90 3.59
C SER A 248 -3.13 -6.49 2.60
N GLN A 249 -1.94 -7.08 2.76
CA GLN A 249 -0.74 -6.74 1.99
C GLN A 249 -0.76 -7.28 0.55
N GLY A 250 0.07 -6.71 -0.34
CA GLY A 250 0.20 -7.14 -1.73
C GLY A 250 -0.98 -6.82 -2.64
N ARG A 251 -1.70 -5.72 -2.36
CA ARG A 251 -2.86 -5.29 -3.14
C ARG A 251 -2.62 -3.97 -3.88
N PHE A 252 -3.21 -3.86 -5.06
CA PHE A 252 -3.16 -2.64 -5.88
C PHE A 252 -4.52 -2.40 -6.53
N VAL A 253 -4.90 -1.15 -6.67
CA VAL A 253 -5.96 -0.72 -7.58
C VAL A 253 -5.32 -0.24 -8.88
N VAL A 254 -5.78 -0.78 -10.00
CA VAL A 254 -5.17 -0.54 -11.31
C VAL A 254 -6.24 -0.16 -12.32
N GLU A 255 -6.11 1.03 -12.90
CA GLU A 255 -6.88 1.44 -14.06
C GLU A 255 -6.15 0.99 -15.33
N VAL A 256 -6.88 0.36 -16.24
CA VAL A 256 -6.37 -0.14 -17.50
C VAL A 256 -7.10 0.60 -18.62
N GLU A 257 -6.39 1.05 -19.65
CA GLU A 257 -7.08 1.62 -20.81
C GLU A 257 -8.00 0.55 -21.43
N GLU A 258 -9.23 0.90 -21.81
CA GLU A 258 -10.16 -0.10 -22.38
C GLU A 258 -9.57 -0.82 -23.62
N SER A 259 -8.77 -0.11 -24.43
CA SER A 259 -8.03 -0.68 -25.56
C SER A 259 -6.96 -1.71 -25.16
N ALA A 260 -6.45 -1.64 -23.93
CA ALA A 260 -5.41 -2.50 -23.36
C ALA A 260 -5.98 -3.63 -22.47
N ARG A 261 -7.30 -3.69 -22.29
CA ARG A 261 -8.00 -4.64 -21.43
C ARG A 261 -7.60 -6.09 -21.69
N GLU A 262 -7.79 -6.58 -22.91
CA GLU A 262 -7.50 -7.98 -23.25
C GLU A 262 -6.00 -8.34 -23.09
N PRO A 263 -5.03 -7.52 -23.57
CA PRO A 263 -3.61 -7.74 -23.27
C PRO A 263 -3.29 -7.79 -21.77
N PHE A 264 -3.91 -6.91 -20.97
CA PHE A 264 -3.71 -6.85 -19.53
C PHE A 264 -4.24 -8.12 -18.83
N GLU A 265 -5.50 -8.49 -19.07
CA GLU A 265 -6.12 -9.68 -18.48
C GLU A 265 -5.32 -10.94 -18.85
N ARG A 266 -4.84 -11.03 -20.09
CA ARG A 266 -3.97 -12.11 -20.55
C ARG A 266 -2.63 -12.17 -19.79
N LEU A 267 -2.02 -11.03 -19.50
CA LEU A 267 -0.78 -10.95 -18.73
C LEU A 267 -1.02 -11.32 -17.26
N MET A 268 -2.19 -10.97 -16.72
CA MET A 268 -2.53 -11.23 -15.32
C MET A 268 -2.95 -12.67 -15.03
N ARG A 269 -3.38 -13.45 -16.03
CA ARG A 269 -3.78 -14.88 -15.88
C ARG A 269 -2.92 -15.67 -14.88
N GLY A 270 -3.57 -16.27 -13.87
CA GLY A 270 -2.91 -17.03 -12.81
C GLY A 270 -2.32 -16.18 -11.67
N ALA A 271 -2.57 -14.88 -11.66
CA ALA A 271 -2.41 -14.03 -10.47
C ALA A 271 -3.79 -13.62 -9.95
N GLU A 272 -3.86 -13.23 -8.68
CA GLU A 272 -5.06 -12.64 -8.09
C GLU A 272 -5.34 -11.29 -8.74
N CYS A 273 -6.39 -11.25 -9.56
CA CYS A 273 -6.78 -10.08 -10.35
C CYS A 273 -8.29 -10.15 -10.60
N VAL A 274 -9.03 -9.19 -10.04
CA VAL A 274 -10.49 -9.12 -10.12
C VAL A 274 -10.88 -7.82 -10.81
N LEU A 275 -11.80 -7.89 -11.78
CA LEU A 275 -12.43 -6.69 -12.33
C LEU A 275 -13.27 -6.06 -11.21
N LEU A 276 -12.75 -4.99 -10.63
CA LEU A 276 -13.34 -4.31 -9.50
C LEU A 276 -14.48 -3.40 -9.97
N GLY A 277 -14.36 -2.80 -11.14
CA GLY A 277 -15.37 -1.90 -11.67
C GLY A 277 -14.87 -1.06 -12.83
N ARG A 278 -15.30 0.21 -12.89
CA ARG A 278 -14.94 1.14 -13.96
C ARG A 278 -14.86 2.58 -13.48
N VAL A 279 -14.09 3.38 -14.19
CA VAL A 279 -14.08 4.84 -14.04
C VAL A 279 -15.35 5.41 -14.65
N VAL A 280 -15.97 6.40 -14.00
CA VAL A 280 -17.22 7.04 -14.44
C VAL A 280 -17.03 8.56 -14.61
N PRO A 281 -17.79 9.21 -15.50
CA PRO A 281 -17.67 10.65 -15.73
C PRO A 281 -18.16 11.49 -14.55
N GLU A 282 -19.12 10.99 -13.77
CA GLU A 282 -19.60 11.68 -12.57
C GLU A 282 -18.51 11.65 -11.49
N PRO A 283 -18.18 12.78 -10.85
CA PRO A 283 -17.14 12.84 -9.81
C PRO A 283 -17.66 12.27 -8.48
N VAL A 284 -17.92 10.97 -8.44
CA VAL A 284 -18.53 10.24 -7.33
C VAL A 284 -17.90 8.86 -7.20
N LEU A 285 -17.70 8.39 -5.97
CA LEU A 285 -17.34 7.01 -5.67
C LEU A 285 -18.61 6.24 -5.29
N ARG A 286 -18.96 5.24 -6.09
CA ARG A 286 -20.06 4.30 -5.82
C ARG A 286 -19.51 2.93 -5.52
N VAL A 287 -19.91 2.36 -4.40
CA VAL A 287 -19.51 1.01 -3.99
C VAL A 287 -20.75 0.14 -3.87
N TRP A 288 -20.70 -1.03 -4.51
CA TRP A 288 -21.76 -2.03 -4.49
C TRP A 288 -21.24 -3.34 -3.89
N HIS A 289 -22.13 -4.09 -3.25
CA HIS A 289 -21.87 -5.46 -2.84
C HIS A 289 -23.14 -6.29 -3.01
N ARG A 290 -23.06 -7.38 -3.78
CA ARG A 290 -24.20 -8.29 -4.03
C ARG A 290 -25.45 -7.57 -4.56
N GLY A 291 -25.25 -6.57 -5.40
CA GLY A 291 -26.32 -5.76 -6.00
C GLY A 291 -26.91 -4.66 -5.10
N THR A 292 -26.43 -4.51 -3.86
CA THR A 292 -26.85 -3.45 -2.92
C THR A 292 -25.82 -2.34 -2.89
N ALA A 293 -26.27 -1.08 -2.95
CA ALA A 293 -25.40 0.08 -2.75
C ALA A 293 -24.90 0.10 -1.30
N VAL A 294 -23.58 0.07 -1.12
CA VAL A 294 -22.91 0.14 0.18
C VAL A 294 -22.67 1.60 0.58
N LEU A 295 -22.15 2.40 -0.35
CA LEU A 295 -21.97 3.84 -0.20
C LEU A 295 -21.95 4.54 -1.57
N GLU A 296 -22.32 5.82 -1.54
CA GLU A 296 -22.13 6.77 -2.62
C GLU A 296 -21.63 8.07 -1.99
N ILE A 297 -20.43 8.52 -2.36
CA ILE A 297 -19.80 9.72 -1.78
C ILE A 297 -19.25 10.57 -2.92
N SER A 298 -19.55 11.88 -2.92
CA SER A 298 -19.02 12.77 -3.95
C SER A 298 -17.51 12.97 -3.78
N ARG A 299 -16.80 13.21 -4.89
CA ARG A 299 -15.38 13.57 -4.87
C ARG A 299 -15.11 14.78 -3.98
N LYS A 300 -16.05 15.74 -3.95
CA LYS A 300 -15.94 16.93 -3.12
C LYS A 300 -15.90 16.57 -1.64
N GLU A 301 -16.82 15.73 -1.16
CA GLU A 301 -16.84 15.28 0.23
C GLU A 301 -15.58 14.49 0.59
N LEU A 302 -15.07 13.65 -0.32
CA LEU A 302 -13.79 12.95 -0.13
C LEU A 302 -12.61 13.92 0.00
N ASP A 303 -12.50 14.90 -0.89
CA ASP A 303 -11.39 15.88 -0.90
C ASP A 303 -11.45 16.79 0.34
N GLU A 304 -12.64 17.26 0.73
CA GLU A 304 -12.84 18.06 1.95
C GLU A 304 -12.41 17.27 3.19
N ALA A 305 -12.91 16.03 3.37
CA ALA A 305 -12.54 15.19 4.50
C ALA A 305 -11.04 14.86 4.55
N TRP A 306 -10.40 14.66 3.39
CA TRP A 306 -8.98 14.37 3.30
C TRP A 306 -8.09 15.58 3.63
N ARG A 307 -8.49 16.78 3.18
CA ARG A 307 -7.73 18.03 3.41
C ARG A 307 -7.93 18.63 4.80
N GLU A 308 -9.09 18.45 5.43
CA GLU A 308 -9.37 19.01 6.76
C GLU A 308 -8.41 18.49 7.85
N ALA A 309 -7.87 17.28 7.69
CA ALA A 309 -6.95 16.69 8.66
C ALA A 309 -5.61 17.45 8.80
N LEU A 310 -5.17 18.14 7.74
CA LEU A 310 -3.96 18.96 7.71
C LEU A 310 -4.25 20.22 6.89
N PRO A 311 -4.80 21.29 7.50
CA PRO A 311 -5.02 22.54 6.78
C PRO A 311 -3.66 23.14 6.37
N TRP A 312 -3.38 23.13 5.07
CA TRP A 312 -2.22 23.80 4.46
C TRP A 312 -2.57 25.24 4.09
#